data_AF-A0A2N3FF71-F1
#
_entry.id   AF-A0A2N3FF71-F1
#
_cell.length_a   1.000
_cell.length_b   1.000
_cell.length_c   1.000
_cell.angle_alpha   90.00
_cell.angle_beta   90.00
_cell.angle_gamma   90.00
#
_symmetry.space_group_name_H-M   'P 1'
#
loop_
_entity.id
_entity.type
_entity.pdbx_description
1 polymer ?
#
loop_
_entity_poly.entity_id
_entity_poly.type
_entity_poly.pdbx_seq_one_letter_code
_entity_poly.pdbx_strand_id
1 'polypeptide(L)'
;MPPAFAALFLGRAGVAALSLALLAGCASDSAPPERQAIVPPEPLVDAVRADPSAAIPSESGDLIVVYDTTRASSLTVVVTKHQPLDPVSYEPADLVAVSGVPGGGDQQMRTEAAAAMTRMYEAATAAGATFRILTAYRSYGFQQGLYGSDARVWGTAEADRRVARPGYSEHQTGLTADINDVPANKLKQTFGASAAGTWVREHAHEYGFIVSYPEGYEAVTGYVYEPWHIRYVGVAVATDMHDTGVRTLQEYFDVEASPSYE
;
A
#
# COMPACT_ATOMS: atom_id res chain seq x y z
N MET A 1 24.15 -44.35 16.49
CA MET A 1 25.54 -44.57 16.02
C MET A 1 25.46 -44.72 14.51
N PRO A 2 25.96 -43.74 13.73
CA PRO A 2 27.40 -43.58 13.45
C PRO A 2 27.83 -42.09 13.45
N PRO A 3 28.99 -41.66 12.91
CA PRO A 3 30.18 -41.36 13.72
C PRO A 3 30.56 -39.87 13.78
N ALA A 4 31.42 -39.59 14.75
CA ALA A 4 32.15 -38.35 14.94
C ALA A 4 33.25 -38.17 13.87
N PHE A 5 33.49 -36.92 13.46
CA PHE A 5 34.80 -36.46 13.00
C PHE A 5 35.16 -35.17 13.75
N ALA A 6 36.32 -35.21 14.38
CA ALA A 6 36.90 -34.13 15.16
C ALA A 6 37.99 -33.39 14.37
N ALA A 7 38.23 -32.15 14.81
CA ALA A 7 39.53 -31.46 14.90
C ALA A 7 40.11 -30.86 13.61
N LEU A 8 40.13 -29.53 13.52
CA LEU A 8 41.27 -28.62 13.82
C LEU A 8 42.41 -28.67 12.77
N PHE A 9 42.81 -27.52 12.21
CA PHE A 9 43.93 -26.72 12.72
C PHE A 9 44.13 -25.41 11.92
N LEU A 10 44.27 -24.33 12.69
CA LEU A 10 45.12 -23.13 12.54
C LEU A 10 45.52 -22.59 11.14
N GLY A 11 45.22 -21.30 10.97
CA GLY A 11 46.25 -20.25 11.07
C GLY A 11 46.79 -19.68 9.77
N ARG A 12 46.67 -18.35 9.58
CA ARG A 12 47.67 -17.35 9.99
C ARG A 12 47.31 -15.99 9.41
N ALA A 13 47.64 -14.97 10.20
CA ALA A 13 47.59 -13.55 9.88
C ALA A 13 48.54 -13.18 8.71
N GLY A 14 48.15 -12.18 7.94
CA GLY A 14 49.01 -11.43 7.02
C GLY A 14 48.63 -9.95 7.07
N VAL A 15 49.52 -9.14 7.64
CA VAL A 15 49.51 -7.68 7.65
C VAL A 15 50.56 -7.21 6.64
N ALA A 16 50.19 -6.31 5.74
CA ALA A 16 51.05 -5.38 4.97
C ALA A 16 50.20 -4.82 3.80
N ALA A 17 50.30 -3.58 3.32
CA ALA A 17 51.02 -2.40 3.72
C ALA A 17 50.36 -1.20 3.04
N LEU A 18 50.59 -0.05 3.64
CA LEU A 18 50.28 1.31 3.21
C LEU A 18 50.83 1.59 1.79
N SER A 19 50.03 2.21 0.91
CA SER A 19 50.52 2.90 -0.28
C SER A 19 49.72 4.18 -0.49
N LEU A 20 50.40 5.28 -0.16
CA LEU A 20 49.98 6.66 -0.32
C LEU A 20 50.26 7.05 -1.78
N ALA A 21 49.22 7.40 -2.54
CA ALA A 21 49.36 8.05 -3.84
C ALA A 21 48.61 9.38 -3.80
N LEU A 22 49.37 10.47 -3.68
CA LEU A 22 48.91 11.81 -3.99
C LEU A 22 48.67 11.91 -5.50
N LEU A 23 47.45 12.24 -5.89
CA LEU A 23 47.17 12.88 -7.17
C LEU A 23 46.37 14.15 -6.90
N ALA A 24 47.06 15.27 -7.09
CA ALA A 24 46.46 16.59 -7.21
C ALA A 24 45.62 16.63 -8.49
N GLY A 25 44.35 16.99 -8.37
CA GLY A 25 43.41 17.12 -9.46
C GLY A 25 42.45 18.29 -9.19
N CYS A 26 42.55 19.30 -10.05
CA CYS A 26 41.91 20.60 -10.11
C CYS A 26 40.51 20.74 -9.46
N ALA A 27 40.40 21.72 -8.56
CA ALA A 27 39.13 22.34 -8.19
C ALA A 27 38.50 23.02 -9.42
N SER A 28 37.30 22.58 -9.78
CA SER A 28 36.41 23.28 -10.71
C SER A 28 35.26 23.83 -9.88
N ASP A 29 35.35 25.12 -9.58
CA ASP A 29 34.32 25.90 -8.91
C ASP A 29 33.09 25.97 -9.83
N SER A 30 32.07 25.18 -9.52
CA SER A 30 30.81 25.15 -10.26
C SER A 30 29.70 25.42 -9.26
N ALA A 31 29.16 26.64 -9.29
CA ALA A 31 27.99 27.01 -8.49
C ALA A 31 26.81 26.06 -8.81
N PRO A 32 26.00 25.67 -7.80
CA PRO A 32 24.82 24.85 -8.05
C PRO A 32 23.80 25.63 -8.88
N PRO A 33 23.12 25.01 -9.87
CA PRO A 33 22.11 25.69 -10.65
C PRO A 33 20.91 26.06 -9.77
N GLU A 34 20.45 27.29 -9.94
CA GLU A 34 19.29 27.88 -9.28
C GLU A 34 18.02 27.07 -9.59
N ARG A 35 17.26 26.68 -8.56
CA ARG A 35 15.97 25.98 -8.72
C ARG A 35 14.99 26.91 -9.44
N GLN A 36 14.73 26.65 -10.71
CA GLN A 36 13.55 27.19 -11.37
C GLN A 36 12.31 26.51 -10.77
N ALA A 37 11.39 27.33 -10.27
CA ALA A 37 10.09 26.87 -9.82
C ALA A 37 9.32 26.27 -11.00
N ILE A 38 9.02 24.97 -10.92
CA ILE A 38 8.13 24.31 -11.86
C ILE A 38 6.72 24.79 -11.54
N VAL A 39 6.20 25.71 -12.37
CA VAL A 39 4.77 26.08 -12.36
C VAL A 39 4.01 24.92 -13.02
N PRO A 40 3.01 24.31 -12.36
CA PRO A 40 2.20 23.28 -12.99
C PRO A 40 1.46 23.87 -14.20
N PRO A 41 1.30 23.13 -15.30
CA PRO A 41 0.59 23.63 -16.48
C PRO A 41 -0.89 23.84 -16.12
N GLU A 42 -1.40 25.05 -16.39
CA GLU A 42 -2.84 25.32 -16.32
C GLU A 42 -3.60 24.39 -17.27
N PRO A 43 -4.78 23.87 -16.88
CA PRO A 43 -5.58 23.06 -17.77
C PRO A 43 -6.05 23.91 -18.97
N LEU A 44 -5.77 23.41 -20.17
CA LEU A 44 -6.21 24.00 -21.42
C LEU A 44 -7.74 23.86 -21.52
N VAL A 45 -8.46 24.93 -21.16
CA VAL A 45 -9.88 25.07 -21.49
C VAL A 45 -10.01 25.61 -22.90
N ASP A 46 -10.43 24.77 -23.84
CA ASP A 46 -10.83 25.21 -25.17
C ASP A 46 -12.04 26.14 -25.04
N ALA A 47 -11.80 27.43 -25.23
CA ALA A 47 -12.86 28.44 -25.27
C ALA A 47 -13.64 28.34 -26.59
N VAL A 48 -14.68 27.51 -26.61
CA VAL A 48 -15.78 27.69 -27.55
C VAL A 48 -16.42 29.04 -27.24
N ARG A 49 -16.28 30.00 -28.17
CA ARG A 49 -17.01 31.27 -28.12
C ARG A 49 -18.51 30.97 -28.25
N ALA A 50 -19.23 31.01 -27.13
CA ALA A 50 -20.69 31.03 -27.10
C ALA A 50 -21.21 32.47 -27.07
N ASP A 51 -22.22 32.71 -27.89
CA ASP A 51 -23.02 33.92 -28.06
C ASP A 51 -23.59 34.43 -26.70
N PRO A 52 -23.44 35.72 -26.33
CA PRO A 52 -23.85 36.22 -25.02
C PRO A 52 -25.37 36.43 -24.85
N SER A 53 -26.21 35.89 -25.73
CA SER A 53 -27.67 36.09 -25.69
C SER A 53 -28.48 34.79 -25.70
N ALA A 54 -27.99 33.75 -25.03
CA ALA A 54 -28.82 32.61 -24.65
C ALA A 54 -28.86 32.50 -23.13
N ALA A 55 -30.04 32.69 -22.55
CA ALA A 55 -30.28 32.49 -21.12
C ALA A 55 -29.84 31.06 -20.74
N ILE A 56 -28.88 30.95 -19.82
CA ILE A 56 -28.44 29.66 -19.29
C ILE A 56 -29.53 29.15 -18.34
N PRO A 57 -30.12 27.97 -18.58
CA PRO A 57 -30.92 27.30 -17.57
C PRO A 57 -30.00 26.92 -16.41
N SER A 58 -30.36 27.36 -15.21
CA SER A 58 -29.73 26.95 -13.96
C SER A 58 -30.08 25.49 -13.66
N GLU A 59 -29.34 24.57 -14.25
CA GLU A 59 -29.32 23.16 -13.82
C GLU A 59 -28.03 22.96 -13.00
N SER A 60 -28.13 23.20 -11.69
CA SER A 60 -27.21 22.62 -10.73
C SER A 60 -27.49 21.13 -10.67
N GLY A 61 -27.03 20.39 -11.68
CA GLY A 61 -27.03 18.94 -11.64
C GLY A 61 -25.92 18.47 -10.71
N ASP A 62 -26.30 17.84 -9.60
CA ASP A 62 -25.35 17.14 -8.74
C ASP A 62 -24.55 16.16 -9.60
N LEU A 63 -23.23 16.34 -9.64
CA LEU A 63 -22.33 15.40 -10.29
C LEU A 63 -22.37 14.09 -9.48
N ILE A 64 -23.10 13.09 -9.98
CA ILE A 64 -23.05 11.73 -9.43
C ILE A 64 -21.70 11.14 -9.81
N VAL A 65 -20.78 11.07 -8.85
CA VAL A 65 -19.55 10.30 -9.00
C VAL A 65 -19.91 8.82 -8.89
N VAL A 66 -19.77 8.08 -10.00
CA VAL A 66 -19.99 6.64 -10.02
C VAL A 66 -18.64 5.94 -9.83
N TYR A 67 -18.46 5.30 -8.68
CA TYR A 67 -17.30 4.46 -8.40
C TYR A 67 -17.52 3.05 -8.95
N ASP A 68 -16.47 2.47 -9.55
CA ASP A 68 -16.53 1.07 -9.95
C ASP A 68 -15.95 0.18 -8.87
N THR A 69 -16.83 -0.59 -8.23
CA THR A 69 -16.48 -1.44 -7.10
C THR A 69 -16.18 -2.88 -7.52
N THR A 70 -16.35 -3.24 -8.79
CA THR A 70 -16.30 -4.64 -9.25
C THR A 70 -15.19 -4.90 -10.26
N ARG A 71 -14.85 -3.92 -11.11
CA ARG A 71 -13.77 -4.07 -12.09
C ARG A 71 -12.43 -4.17 -11.37
N ALA A 72 -11.72 -5.29 -11.56
CA ALA A 72 -10.44 -5.55 -10.90
C ALA A 72 -9.36 -4.46 -11.09
N SER A 73 -9.41 -3.72 -12.21
CA SER A 73 -8.50 -2.60 -12.48
C SER A 73 -8.92 -1.25 -11.89
N SER A 74 -10.10 -1.16 -11.29
CA SER A 74 -10.56 0.05 -10.61
C SER A 74 -9.75 0.33 -9.34
N LEU A 75 -9.48 1.60 -9.04
CA LEU A 75 -8.89 1.99 -7.76
C LEU A 75 -9.85 1.74 -6.58
N THR A 76 -11.16 1.81 -6.86
CA THR A 76 -12.23 1.61 -5.88
C THR A 76 -12.79 0.20 -5.88
N VAL A 77 -12.12 -0.77 -6.52
CA VAL A 77 -12.57 -2.17 -6.47
C VAL A 77 -12.67 -2.64 -5.02
N VAL A 78 -13.82 -3.20 -4.65
CA VAL A 78 -14.03 -3.78 -3.34
C VAL A 78 -13.87 -5.28 -3.49
N VAL A 79 -12.88 -5.84 -2.79
CA VAL A 79 -12.64 -7.29 -2.76
C VAL A 79 -13.02 -7.77 -1.37
N THR A 80 -14.01 -8.65 -1.29
CA THR A 80 -14.57 -9.15 -0.03
C THR A 80 -14.69 -10.66 -0.10
N LYS A 81 -15.09 -11.33 0.98
CA LYS A 81 -15.31 -12.80 0.96
C LYS A 81 -16.47 -13.23 0.06
N HIS A 82 -17.38 -12.32 -0.29
CA HIS A 82 -18.50 -12.57 -1.22
C HIS A 82 -18.23 -12.04 -2.64
N GLN A 83 -17.21 -11.19 -2.79
CA GLN A 83 -16.87 -10.53 -4.05
C GLN A 83 -15.38 -10.74 -4.39
N PRO A 84 -15.03 -11.83 -5.10
CA PRO A 84 -13.68 -12.01 -5.61
C PRO A 84 -13.37 -11.04 -6.75
N LEU A 85 -12.09 -10.93 -7.08
CA LEU A 85 -11.67 -10.26 -8.31
C LEU A 85 -12.24 -10.94 -9.56
N ASP A 86 -12.56 -10.16 -10.58
CA ASP A 86 -12.91 -10.63 -11.92
C ASP A 86 -11.98 -10.00 -12.98
N PRO A 87 -11.12 -10.79 -13.66
CA PRO A 87 -10.94 -12.23 -13.48
C PRO A 87 -10.33 -12.58 -12.11
N VAL A 88 -10.63 -13.78 -11.59
CA VAL A 88 -10.14 -14.25 -10.27
C VAL A 88 -8.60 -14.25 -10.17
N SER A 89 -7.93 -14.44 -11.30
CA SER A 89 -6.47 -14.42 -11.43
C SER A 89 -5.93 -13.06 -11.90
N TYR A 90 -6.70 -11.98 -11.74
CA TYR A 90 -6.29 -10.64 -12.16
C TYR A 90 -4.90 -10.28 -11.65
N GLU A 91 -4.12 -9.66 -12.54
CA GLU A 91 -2.78 -9.14 -12.29
C GLU A 91 -2.71 -7.71 -12.86
N PRO A 92 -2.37 -6.69 -12.05
CA PRO A 92 -2.27 -5.32 -12.54
C PRO A 92 -1.13 -5.15 -13.55
N ALA A 93 -1.38 -4.42 -14.63
CA ALA A 93 -0.39 -4.17 -15.68
C ALA A 93 0.64 -3.06 -15.33
N ASP A 94 0.39 -2.31 -14.26
CA ASP A 94 1.08 -1.06 -13.89
C ASP A 94 1.84 -1.18 -12.56
N LEU A 95 2.29 -2.39 -12.22
CA LEU A 95 3.07 -2.67 -11.00
C LEU A 95 4.49 -2.10 -11.09
N VAL A 96 4.89 -1.36 -10.05
CA VAL A 96 6.23 -0.79 -9.89
C VAL A 96 6.75 -1.03 -8.47
N ALA A 97 8.07 -1.06 -8.31
CA ALA A 97 8.69 -1.18 -7.00
C ALA A 97 8.42 0.06 -6.14
N VAL A 98 8.25 -0.12 -4.83
CA VAL A 98 8.05 1.00 -3.87
C VAL A 98 9.39 1.41 -3.27
N SER A 99 10.37 1.72 -4.12
CA SER A 99 11.78 1.89 -3.71
C SER A 99 12.04 3.06 -2.76
N GLY A 100 11.11 4.01 -2.64
CA GLY A 100 11.20 5.16 -1.72
C GLY A 100 10.90 4.84 -0.26
N VAL A 101 10.47 3.61 0.06
CA VAL A 101 10.09 3.19 1.42
C VAL A 101 10.93 2.00 1.86
N PRO A 102 11.44 1.97 3.12
CA PRO A 102 12.16 0.82 3.63
C PRO A 102 11.36 -0.48 3.47
N GLY A 103 12.00 -1.53 2.97
CA GLY A 103 11.34 -2.81 2.65
C GLY A 103 10.53 -2.80 1.35
N GLY A 104 10.33 -1.65 0.70
CA GLY A 104 9.55 -1.51 -0.52
C GLY A 104 10.30 -1.83 -1.82
N GLY A 105 11.63 -1.95 -1.80
CA GLY A 105 12.45 -2.20 -3.00
C GLY A 105 12.14 -3.52 -3.72
N ASP A 106 11.77 -4.55 -2.97
CA ASP A 106 11.37 -5.88 -3.48
C ASP A 106 9.85 -6.08 -3.47
N GLN A 107 9.10 -5.03 -3.18
CA GLN A 107 7.64 -5.05 -3.11
C GLN A 107 7.07 -4.19 -4.22
N GLN A 108 5.91 -4.60 -4.75
CA GLN A 108 5.28 -3.89 -5.84
C GLN A 108 3.91 -3.37 -5.45
N MET A 109 3.56 -2.19 -5.96
CA MET A 109 2.21 -1.64 -5.93
C MET A 109 1.91 -1.06 -7.31
N ARG A 110 0.64 -0.83 -7.60
CA ARG A 110 0.26 -0.06 -8.80
C ARG A 110 0.88 1.33 -8.75
N THR A 111 1.25 1.86 -9.91
CA THR A 111 2.06 3.08 -10.04
C THR A 111 1.54 4.25 -9.19
N GLU A 112 0.24 4.50 -9.20
CA GLU A 112 -0.38 5.57 -8.42
C GLU A 112 -0.26 5.35 -6.90
N ALA A 113 -0.57 4.13 -6.44
CA ALA A 113 -0.47 3.75 -5.05
C ALA A 113 0.99 3.73 -4.55
N ALA A 114 1.95 3.30 -5.37
CA ALA A 114 3.37 3.32 -5.03
C ALA A 114 3.90 4.76 -4.81
N ALA A 115 3.50 5.69 -5.70
CA ALA A 115 3.84 7.10 -5.56
C ALA A 115 3.20 7.72 -4.32
N ALA A 116 1.93 7.38 -4.04
CA ALA A 116 1.24 7.82 -2.83
C ALA A 116 1.89 7.28 -1.55
N MET A 117 2.24 5.99 -1.52
CA MET A 117 2.91 5.33 -0.38
C MET A 117 4.25 6.00 -0.06
N THR A 118 5.01 6.38 -1.09
CA THR A 118 6.27 7.12 -0.93
C THR A 118 6.05 8.48 -0.29
N ARG A 119 5.06 9.26 -0.75
CA ARG A 119 4.71 10.56 -0.16
C ARG A 119 4.24 10.44 1.29
N MET A 120 3.39 9.44 1.57
CA MET A 120 2.92 9.15 2.94
C MET A 120 4.09 8.82 3.86
N TYR A 121 5.03 7.98 3.40
CA TYR A 121 6.22 7.63 4.17
C TYR A 121 7.12 8.83 4.45
N GLU A 122 7.35 9.71 3.47
CA GLU A 122 8.14 10.93 3.66
C GLU A 122 7.52 11.85 4.72
N ALA A 123 6.20 12.03 4.69
CA ALA A 123 5.48 12.84 5.67
C ALA A 123 5.49 12.21 7.06
N ALA A 124 5.26 10.90 7.16
CA ALA A 124 5.36 10.16 8.41
C ALA A 124 6.77 10.28 9.02
N THR A 125 7.80 10.18 8.17
CA THR A 125 9.19 10.34 8.57
C THR A 125 9.48 11.74 9.09
N ALA A 126 8.98 12.78 8.42
CA ALA A 126 9.10 14.16 8.87
C ALA A 126 8.40 14.40 10.23
N ALA A 127 7.33 13.66 10.52
CA ALA A 127 6.63 13.67 11.81
C ALA A 127 7.28 12.76 12.89
N GLY A 128 8.38 12.07 12.59
CA GLY A 128 9.02 11.13 13.51
C GLY A 128 8.28 9.78 13.67
N ALA A 129 7.33 9.49 12.77
CA ALA A 129 6.43 8.34 12.77
C ALA A 129 6.81 7.34 11.67
N THR A 130 8.08 6.96 11.58
CA THR A 130 8.60 6.13 10.49
C THR A 130 7.99 4.71 10.48
N PHE A 131 7.75 4.19 9.29
CA PHE A 131 7.33 2.81 9.06
C PHE A 131 8.11 2.18 7.92
N ARG A 132 7.85 0.91 7.64
CA ARG A 132 8.41 0.15 6.53
C ARG A 132 7.34 -0.75 5.92
N ILE A 133 7.52 -1.13 4.67
CA ILE A 133 6.69 -2.14 4.00
C ILE A 133 7.23 -3.53 4.33
N LEU A 134 6.33 -4.44 4.70
CA LEU A 134 6.63 -5.85 4.87
C LEU A 134 6.20 -6.68 3.65
N THR A 135 4.97 -6.46 3.18
CA THR A 135 4.46 -7.10 1.96
C THR A 135 3.47 -6.18 1.27
N ALA A 136 3.45 -6.17 -0.07
CA ALA A 136 2.49 -5.43 -0.88
C ALA A 136 1.80 -6.36 -1.88
N TYR A 137 1.93 -6.15 -3.19
CA TYR A 137 1.31 -7.01 -4.20
C TYR A 137 1.61 -8.50 -3.97
N ARG A 138 0.55 -9.30 -4.00
CA ARG A 138 0.61 -10.77 -3.97
C ARG A 138 -0.16 -11.30 -5.16
N SER A 139 0.51 -12.03 -6.05
CA SER A 139 -0.16 -12.67 -7.17
C SER A 139 -1.15 -13.74 -6.72
N TYR A 140 -2.11 -14.06 -7.57
CA TYR A 140 -3.06 -15.15 -7.33
C TYR A 140 -2.35 -16.47 -6.96
N GLY A 141 -1.29 -16.83 -7.70
CA GLY A 141 -0.51 -18.04 -7.45
C GLY A 141 0.21 -18.03 -6.10
N PHE A 142 0.76 -16.89 -5.68
CA PHE A 142 1.34 -16.73 -4.35
C PHE A 142 0.26 -16.93 -3.27
N GLN A 143 -0.90 -16.31 -3.43
CA GLN A 143 -2.00 -16.41 -2.48
C GLN A 143 -2.52 -17.85 -2.35
N GLN A 144 -2.53 -18.62 -3.45
CA GLN A 144 -2.87 -20.05 -3.44
C GLN A 144 -1.90 -20.87 -2.58
N GLY A 145 -0.60 -20.63 -2.72
CA GLY A 145 0.42 -21.30 -1.91
C GLY A 145 0.30 -20.94 -0.41
N LEU A 146 0.08 -19.66 -0.11
CA LEU A 146 -0.08 -19.17 1.25
C LEU A 146 -1.30 -19.78 1.92
N TYR A 147 -2.49 -19.59 1.34
CA TYR A 147 -3.74 -20.11 1.88
C TYR A 147 -3.69 -21.64 2.04
N GLY A 148 -3.19 -22.36 1.04
CA GLY A 148 -3.06 -23.81 1.10
C GLY A 148 -2.12 -24.29 2.21
N SER A 149 -1.09 -23.51 2.55
CA SER A 149 -0.19 -23.83 3.66
C SER A 149 -0.85 -23.62 5.01
N ASP A 150 -1.53 -22.50 5.20
CA ASP A 150 -2.18 -22.16 6.47
C ASP A 150 -3.38 -23.07 6.74
N ALA A 151 -4.17 -23.40 5.72
CA ALA A 151 -5.27 -24.37 5.85
C ALA A 151 -4.77 -25.77 6.25
N ARG A 152 -3.57 -26.19 5.83
CA ARG A 152 -2.96 -27.46 6.28
C ARG A 152 -2.51 -27.42 7.74
N VAL A 153 -2.07 -26.26 8.23
CA VAL A 153 -1.54 -26.11 9.60
C VAL A 153 -2.66 -25.88 10.61
N TRP A 154 -3.64 -25.04 10.28
CA TRP A 154 -4.68 -24.58 11.22
C TRP A 154 -6.09 -25.10 10.90
N GLY A 155 -6.30 -25.70 9.73
CA GLY A 155 -7.62 -26.06 9.21
C GLY A 155 -8.31 -24.89 8.50
N THR A 156 -9.27 -25.21 7.63
CA THR A 156 -9.96 -24.24 6.76
C THR A 156 -10.66 -23.13 7.54
N ALA A 157 -11.40 -23.46 8.60
CA ALA A 157 -12.16 -22.48 9.37
C ALA A 157 -11.27 -21.39 9.99
N GLU A 158 -10.10 -21.76 10.49
CA GLU A 158 -9.16 -20.80 11.08
C GLU A 158 -8.37 -20.03 10.02
N ALA A 159 -8.03 -20.69 8.90
CA ALA A 159 -7.41 -20.02 7.75
C ALA A 159 -8.34 -18.95 7.16
N ASP A 160 -9.64 -19.23 7.01
CA ASP A 160 -10.63 -18.30 6.47
C ASP A 160 -10.86 -17.04 7.34
N ARG A 161 -10.43 -17.05 8.61
CA ARG A 161 -10.45 -15.88 9.51
C ARG A 161 -9.23 -14.98 9.39
N ARG A 162 -8.11 -15.50 8.87
CA ARG A 162 -6.81 -14.81 8.89
C ARG A 162 -6.24 -14.53 7.49
N VAL A 163 -6.57 -15.38 6.53
CA VAL A 163 -5.95 -15.36 5.21
C VAL A 163 -7.03 -15.44 4.16
N ALA A 164 -7.03 -14.47 3.26
CA ALA A 164 -7.90 -14.46 2.11
C ALA A 164 -7.70 -15.71 1.24
N ARG A 165 -8.80 -16.26 0.71
CA ARG A 165 -8.74 -17.25 -0.36
C ARG A 165 -8.14 -16.59 -1.63
N PRO A 166 -7.53 -17.37 -2.54
CA PRO A 166 -6.98 -16.82 -3.78
C PRO A 166 -8.07 -16.11 -4.61
N GLY A 167 -7.80 -14.90 -5.09
CA GLY A 167 -8.81 -14.04 -5.74
C GLY A 167 -9.65 -13.18 -4.79
N TYR A 168 -9.58 -13.41 -3.49
CA TYR A 168 -10.31 -12.65 -2.45
C TYR A 168 -9.39 -11.74 -1.62
N SER A 169 -8.12 -11.60 -2.03
CA SER A 169 -7.11 -10.82 -1.31
C SER A 169 -6.96 -9.43 -1.90
N GLU A 170 -7.10 -8.38 -1.08
CA GLU A 170 -6.83 -7.00 -1.54
C GLU A 170 -5.39 -6.83 -2.04
N HIS A 171 -4.41 -7.59 -1.53
CA HIS A 171 -3.03 -7.53 -2.04
C HIS A 171 -2.92 -7.85 -3.53
N GLN A 172 -3.84 -8.66 -4.07
CA GLN A 172 -3.83 -9.00 -5.50
C GLN A 172 -4.22 -7.80 -6.39
N THR A 173 -4.89 -6.78 -5.83
CA THR A 173 -5.19 -5.53 -6.56
C THR A 173 -3.94 -4.69 -6.84
N GLY A 174 -2.83 -4.92 -6.11
CA GLY A 174 -1.67 -4.05 -6.11
C GLY A 174 -1.90 -2.68 -5.44
N LEU A 175 -3.02 -2.49 -4.74
CA LEU A 175 -3.40 -1.26 -4.05
C LEU A 175 -3.19 -1.33 -2.53
N THR A 176 -2.61 -2.42 -2.03
CA THR A 176 -2.51 -2.69 -0.60
C THR A 176 -1.07 -2.98 -0.19
N ALA A 177 -0.71 -2.53 1.01
CA ALA A 177 0.54 -2.91 1.66
C ALA A 177 0.32 -3.14 3.16
N ASP A 178 1.03 -4.14 3.68
CA ASP A 178 1.22 -4.36 5.10
C ASP A 178 2.46 -3.61 5.56
N ILE A 179 2.30 -2.72 6.54
CA ILE A 179 3.37 -1.90 7.10
C ILE A 179 3.62 -2.19 8.58
N ASN A 180 4.84 -1.94 9.05
CA ASN A 180 5.15 -1.94 10.48
C ASN A 180 6.25 -0.91 10.80
N ASP A 181 6.57 -0.75 12.08
CA ASP A 181 7.58 0.19 12.59
C ASP A 181 8.77 -0.52 13.27
N VAL A 182 8.84 -1.84 13.15
CA VAL A 182 9.89 -2.67 13.74
C VAL A 182 10.64 -3.45 12.67
N PRO A 183 11.95 -3.72 12.84
CA PRO A 183 12.71 -4.55 11.89
C PRO A 183 12.24 -6.01 11.82
N ALA A 184 11.40 -6.45 12.75
CA ALA A 184 10.89 -7.82 12.78
C ALA A 184 9.86 -8.03 11.66
N ASN A 185 9.93 -9.19 11.00
CA ASN A 185 8.91 -9.66 10.06
C ASN A 185 7.66 -10.15 10.81
N LYS A 186 7.03 -9.24 11.56
CA LYS A 186 5.82 -9.51 12.35
C LYS A 186 4.83 -8.38 12.16
N LEU A 187 3.60 -8.77 11.84
CA LEU A 187 2.43 -7.91 11.85
C LEU A 187 1.70 -8.15 13.18
N LYS A 188 1.38 -7.07 13.89
CA LYS A 188 0.81 -7.14 15.23
C LYS A 188 -0.14 -5.98 15.45
N GLN A 189 -1.22 -6.21 16.18
CA GLN A 189 -2.19 -5.17 16.52
C GLN A 189 -1.56 -4.04 17.35
N THR A 190 -0.47 -4.33 18.07
CA THR A 190 0.30 -3.31 18.80
C THR A 190 0.87 -2.21 17.90
N PHE A 191 0.99 -2.44 16.58
CA PHE A 191 1.35 -1.40 15.61
C PHE A 191 0.36 -0.24 15.66
N GLY A 192 -0.95 -0.50 15.79
CA GLY A 192 -1.97 0.56 15.83
C GLY A 192 -1.85 1.52 17.01
N ALA A 193 -1.16 1.11 18.09
CA ALA A 193 -0.90 1.95 19.26
C ALA A 193 0.50 2.58 19.23
N SER A 194 1.31 2.32 18.20
CA SER A 194 2.63 2.94 18.07
C SER A 194 2.53 4.35 17.49
N ALA A 195 3.64 5.10 17.52
CA ALA A 195 3.69 6.43 16.91
C ALA A 195 3.37 6.37 15.40
N ALA A 196 3.91 5.37 14.69
CA ALA A 196 3.65 5.16 13.27
C ALA A 196 2.20 4.77 13.00
N GLY A 197 1.65 3.78 13.72
CA GLY A 197 0.26 3.37 13.50
C GLY A 197 -0.75 4.45 13.88
N THR A 198 -0.49 5.23 14.93
CA THR A 198 -1.31 6.39 15.31
C THR A 198 -1.30 7.45 14.22
N TRP A 199 -0.11 7.80 13.72
CA TRP A 199 0.04 8.78 12.64
C TRP A 199 -0.64 8.32 11.35
N VAL A 200 -0.48 7.04 10.97
CA VAL A 200 -1.13 6.47 9.79
C VAL A 200 -2.66 6.52 9.93
N ARG A 201 -3.21 6.15 11.09
CA ARG A 201 -4.67 6.24 11.34
C ARG A 201 -5.21 7.66 11.17
N GLU A 202 -4.41 8.68 11.50
CA GLU A 202 -4.81 10.09 11.46
C GLU A 202 -4.58 10.73 10.09
N HIS A 203 -3.53 10.34 9.36
CA HIS A 203 -3.06 11.08 8.18
C HIS A 203 -3.06 10.27 6.88
N ALA A 204 -3.26 8.94 6.90
CA ALA A 204 -3.20 8.13 5.67
C ALA A 204 -4.21 8.57 4.61
N HIS A 205 -5.37 9.10 5.03
CA HIS A 205 -6.43 9.56 4.14
C HIS A 205 -5.97 10.70 3.22
N GLU A 206 -5.10 11.59 3.71
CA GLU A 206 -4.50 12.70 2.95
C GLU A 206 -3.69 12.20 1.73
N TYR A 207 -3.24 10.94 1.78
CA TYR A 207 -2.49 10.28 0.73
C TYR A 207 -3.32 9.24 -0.04
N GLY A 208 -4.61 9.12 0.23
CA GLY A 208 -5.52 8.20 -0.44
C GLY A 208 -5.54 6.79 0.14
N PHE A 209 -5.06 6.61 1.37
CA PHE A 209 -5.00 5.34 2.06
C PHE A 209 -5.96 5.26 3.25
N ILE A 210 -6.45 4.06 3.51
CA ILE A 210 -7.26 3.73 4.69
C ILE A 210 -6.69 2.48 5.39
N VAL A 211 -7.05 2.31 6.67
CA VAL A 211 -6.91 1.01 7.35
C VAL A 211 -8.13 0.15 6.95
N SER A 212 -7.91 -0.88 6.13
CA SER A 212 -9.02 -1.62 5.51
C SER A 212 -9.82 -2.46 6.51
N TYR A 213 -9.16 -2.95 7.57
CA TYR A 213 -9.77 -3.79 8.61
C TYR A 213 -9.68 -3.12 9.98
N PRO A 214 -10.56 -2.14 10.28
CA PRO A 214 -10.54 -1.40 11.54
C PRO A 214 -11.09 -2.19 12.73
N GLU A 215 -10.69 -1.77 13.93
CA GLU A 215 -11.17 -2.38 15.18
C GLU A 215 -12.69 -2.24 15.33
N GLY A 216 -13.36 -3.35 15.65
CA GLY A 216 -14.81 -3.41 15.85
C GLY A 216 -15.64 -3.74 14.59
N TYR A 217 -15.02 -3.90 13.42
CA TYR A 217 -15.73 -4.08 12.14
C TYR A 217 -15.58 -5.50 11.53
N GLU A 218 -15.14 -6.50 12.29
CA GLU A 218 -15.01 -7.90 11.81
C GLU A 218 -16.34 -8.46 11.29
N ALA A 219 -17.47 -8.05 11.84
CA ALA A 219 -18.80 -8.45 11.36
C ALA A 219 -19.15 -7.91 9.96
N VAL A 220 -18.45 -6.84 9.51
CA VAL A 220 -18.63 -6.23 8.19
C VAL A 220 -17.57 -6.74 7.22
N THR A 221 -16.30 -6.68 7.62
CA THR A 221 -15.17 -7.00 6.73
C THR A 221 -14.85 -8.49 6.67
N GLY A 222 -15.19 -9.25 7.72
CA GLY A 222 -14.79 -10.64 7.91
C GLY A 222 -13.34 -10.83 8.36
N TYR A 223 -12.61 -9.75 8.65
CA TYR A 223 -11.24 -9.80 9.14
C TYR A 223 -11.15 -9.20 10.54
N VAL A 224 -10.27 -9.78 11.35
CA VAL A 224 -9.90 -9.21 12.66
C VAL A 224 -9.27 -7.83 12.47
N TYR A 225 -9.11 -7.06 13.54
CA TYR A 225 -8.41 -5.77 13.46
C TYR A 225 -6.96 -5.95 12.95
N GLU A 226 -6.65 -5.27 11.85
CA GLU A 226 -5.32 -5.27 11.20
C GLU A 226 -4.85 -3.83 10.95
N PRO A 227 -4.29 -3.13 11.96
CA PRO A 227 -3.83 -1.75 11.79
C PRO A 227 -2.69 -1.56 10.79
N TRP A 228 -2.05 -2.65 10.40
CA TRP A 228 -0.95 -2.66 9.45
C TRP A 228 -1.40 -2.73 7.99
N HIS A 229 -2.64 -3.16 7.73
CA HIS A 229 -3.15 -3.46 6.38
C HIS A 229 -3.75 -2.20 5.77
N ILE A 230 -2.96 -1.53 4.93
CA ILE A 230 -3.27 -0.21 4.40
C ILE A 230 -3.68 -0.31 2.93
N ARG A 231 -4.87 0.19 2.60
CA ARG A 231 -5.52 0.07 1.29
C ARG A 231 -5.64 1.43 0.61
N TYR A 232 -5.15 1.52 -0.64
CA TYR A 232 -5.30 2.70 -1.48
C TYR A 232 -6.67 2.71 -2.17
N VAL A 233 -7.35 3.85 -2.10
CA VAL A 233 -8.66 4.10 -2.76
C VAL A 233 -8.73 5.46 -3.45
N GLY A 234 -7.62 6.20 -3.46
CA GLY A 234 -7.56 7.58 -3.95
C GLY A 234 -7.88 8.60 -2.85
N VAL A 235 -7.32 9.81 -3.00
CA VAL A 235 -7.40 10.87 -1.97
C VAL A 235 -8.85 11.28 -1.71
N ALA A 236 -9.67 11.43 -2.76
CA ALA A 236 -11.05 11.85 -2.62
C ALA A 236 -11.87 10.89 -1.75
N VAL A 237 -11.85 9.59 -2.07
CA VAL A 237 -12.57 8.55 -1.31
C VAL A 237 -12.04 8.45 0.12
N ALA A 238 -10.73 8.37 0.30
CA ALA A 238 -10.16 8.20 1.63
C ALA A 238 -10.46 9.40 2.54
N THR A 239 -10.41 10.62 2.00
CA THR A 239 -10.74 11.85 2.74
C THR A 239 -12.22 11.90 3.08
N ASP A 240 -13.11 11.57 2.14
CA ASP A 240 -14.56 11.55 2.41
C ASP A 240 -14.94 10.50 3.46
N MET A 241 -14.35 9.31 3.41
CA MET A 241 -14.49 8.29 4.47
C MET A 241 -14.02 8.81 5.83
N HIS A 242 -12.87 9.50 5.87
CA HIS A 242 -12.34 10.10 7.08
C HIS A 242 -13.28 11.16 7.66
N ASP A 243 -13.75 12.10 6.83
CA ASP A 243 -14.55 13.25 7.25
C ASP A 243 -15.97 12.86 7.66
N THR A 244 -16.55 11.85 7.00
CA THR A 244 -17.88 11.30 7.33
C THR A 244 -17.84 10.26 8.46
N GLY A 245 -16.65 9.77 8.81
CA GLY A 245 -16.46 8.75 9.83
C GLY A 245 -16.84 7.32 9.40
N VAL A 246 -17.10 7.09 8.11
CA VAL A 246 -17.34 5.75 7.55
C VAL A 246 -16.05 4.93 7.63
N ARG A 247 -16.13 3.69 8.14
CA ARG A 247 -14.95 2.93 8.55
C ARG A 247 -14.55 1.83 7.59
N THR A 248 -15.45 1.37 6.73
CA THR A 248 -15.19 0.26 5.80
C THR A 248 -15.57 0.61 4.37
N LEU A 249 -14.93 -0.04 3.39
CA LEU A 249 -15.30 0.10 1.98
C LEU A 249 -16.70 -0.44 1.69
N GLN A 250 -17.11 -1.47 2.43
CA GLN A 250 -18.44 -2.06 2.37
C GLN A 250 -19.51 -1.03 2.69
N GLU A 251 -19.39 -0.35 3.85
CA GLU A 251 -20.33 0.70 4.23
C GLU A 251 -20.27 1.89 3.28
N TYR A 252 -19.08 2.30 2.84
CA TYR A 252 -18.91 3.48 1.98
C TYR A 252 -19.52 3.30 0.59
N PHE A 253 -19.35 2.12 0.00
CA PHE A 253 -19.80 1.81 -1.35
C PHE A 253 -21.10 1.01 -1.41
N ASP A 254 -21.77 0.81 -0.28
CA ASP A 254 -22.98 -0.02 -0.15
C ASP A 254 -22.77 -1.45 -0.71
N VAL A 255 -21.61 -2.03 -0.41
CA VAL A 255 -21.28 -3.43 -0.72
C VAL A 255 -21.64 -4.31 0.48
N GLU A 256 -22.21 -5.48 0.20
CA GLU A 256 -22.63 -6.44 1.23
C GLU A 256 -21.50 -6.77 2.22
N ALA A 257 -21.84 -6.77 3.52
CA ALA A 257 -20.98 -7.29 4.57
C ALA A 257 -20.66 -8.78 4.34
N SER A 258 -19.41 -9.19 4.52
CA SER A 258 -18.96 -10.55 4.23
C SER A 258 -18.15 -11.14 5.40
N PRO A 259 -18.78 -11.46 6.54
CA PRO A 259 -18.06 -12.00 7.70
C PRO A 259 -17.44 -13.39 7.43
N SER A 260 -18.06 -14.17 6.53
CA SER A 260 -17.68 -15.52 6.11
C SER A 260 -17.59 -15.65 4.59
N TYR A 261 -17.19 -16.82 4.11
CA TYR A 261 -17.28 -17.20 2.69
C TYR A 261 -18.58 -17.94 2.34
N GLU A 262 -19.52 -17.96 3.28
CA GLU A 262 -20.85 -18.59 3.19
C GLU A 262 -21.91 -17.50 3.19
#